data_AF-A0A6M0FSI0-F1
#
_entry.id   AF-A0A6M0FSI0-F1
#
_cell.length_a   1.000
_cell.length_b   1.000
_cell.length_c   1.000
_cell.angle_alpha   90.00
_cell.angle_beta   90.00
_cell.angle_gamma   90.00
#
_symmetry.space_group_name_H-M   'P 1'
#
loop_
_entity.id
_entity.type
_entity.pdbx_description
1 polymer ?
#
loop_
_entity_poly.entity_id
_entity_poly.type
_entity_poly.pdbx_seq_one_letter_code
_entity_poly.pdbx_strand_id
1 'polypeptide(L)' 'MSRGQSKKISTENPGLHKSLIGLSYRRPYQCRHTFISICLNSGKLSPVEVAKLVGSSPAMIYKHYLGTSSDIEVPIL' A
#
# COMPACT_ATOMS: atom_id res chain seq x y z
N MET A 1 1.12 -21.78 -16.61
CA MET A 1 1.05 -20.37 -16.12
C MET A 1 2.20 -20.16 -15.16
N SER A 2 3.34 -19.70 -15.69
CA SER A 2 4.60 -19.60 -14.94
C SER A 2 4.54 -18.42 -13.97
N ARG A 3 4.64 -18.70 -12.67
CA ARG A 3 4.79 -17.68 -11.63
C ARG A 3 6.16 -17.02 -11.83
N GLY A 4 6.15 -15.86 -12.48
CA GLY A 4 7.33 -15.05 -12.75
C GLY A 4 8.12 -14.81 -11.47
N GLN A 5 9.40 -15.12 -11.55
CA GLN A 5 10.39 -15.12 -10.49
C GLN A 5 10.28 -13.89 -9.57
N SER A 6 10.16 -14.12 -8.26
CA SER A 6 10.48 -13.10 -7.26
C SER A 6 11.92 -12.65 -7.48
N LYS A 7 12.10 -11.45 -8.04
CA LYS A 7 13.39 -10.75 -7.97
C LYS A 7 13.81 -10.77 -6.50
N LYS A 8 14.88 -11.50 -6.19
CA LYS A 8 15.60 -11.35 -4.92
C LYS A 8 16.07 -9.91 -4.88
N ILE A 9 15.29 -9.07 -4.21
CA ILE A 9 15.69 -7.71 -3.92
C ILE A 9 16.72 -7.86 -2.81
N SER A 10 17.99 -7.76 -3.19
CA SER A 10 19.12 -7.60 -2.29
C SER A 10 18.74 -6.67 -1.14
N THR A 11 18.75 -7.23 0.08
CA THR A 11 18.38 -6.56 1.34
C THR A 11 19.49 -5.65 1.86
N GLU A 12 20.53 -5.42 1.09
CA GLU A 12 21.67 -4.58 1.46
C GLU A 12 21.79 -3.43 0.46
N ASN A 13 21.21 -2.30 0.83
CA ASN A 13 21.63 -1.01 0.29
C ASN A 13 22.68 -0.47 1.28
N PRO A 14 23.98 -0.48 0.94
CA PRO A 14 25.07 -0.25 1.90
C PRO A 14 25.15 1.18 2.46
N GLY A 15 24.19 2.05 2.14
CA GLY A 15 24.25 3.50 2.44
C GLY A 15 23.28 4.05 3.49
N LEU A 16 22.50 3.25 4.23
CA LEU A 16 21.52 3.82 5.17
C LEU A 16 21.59 3.21 6.58
N HIS A 17 22.36 3.90 7.44
CA HIS A 17 22.62 3.58 8.83
C HIS A 17 21.47 4.04 9.77
N LYS A 18 21.28 3.24 10.83
CA LYS A 18 20.48 3.44 12.06
C LYS A 18 18.98 3.15 11.97
N SER A 19 18.62 1.92 12.35
CA SER A 19 17.27 1.58 12.81
C SER A 19 16.95 2.43 14.04
N LEU A 20 16.01 3.38 13.89
CA LEU A 20 15.32 3.92 15.04
C LEU A 20 14.48 2.77 15.61
N ILE A 21 14.88 2.25 16.78
CA ILE A 21 14.07 1.34 17.60
C ILE A 21 13.76 0.01 16.87
N GLY A 22 14.76 -0.84 16.61
CA GLY A 22 14.56 -2.23 16.17
C GLY A 22 13.87 -2.44 14.81
N LEU A 23 13.53 -1.37 14.08
CA LEU A 23 12.85 -1.46 12.79
C LEU A 23 13.85 -1.40 11.64
N SER A 24 13.81 -2.41 10.77
CA SER A 24 14.55 -2.38 9.51
C SER A 24 14.03 -1.26 8.61
N TYR A 25 14.95 -0.59 7.90
CA TYR A 25 14.59 0.42 6.92
C TYR A 25 13.65 -0.15 5.86
N ARG A 26 12.49 0.50 5.68
CA ARG A 26 11.55 0.18 4.61
C ARG A 26 11.69 1.21 3.50
N ARG A 27 11.71 0.73 2.26
CA ARG A 27 11.79 1.60 1.08
C ARG A 27 10.55 2.50 1.01
N PRO A 28 10.68 3.77 0.56
CA PRO A 28 9.56 4.72 0.50
C PRO A 28 8.33 4.18 -0.26
N TYR A 29 8.57 3.41 -1.32
CA TYR A 29 7.51 2.75 -2.07
C TYR A 29 6.65 1.82 -1.19
N GLN A 30 7.28 1.05 -0.31
CA GLN A 30 6.58 0.14 0.60
C GLN A 30 5.78 0.91 1.65
N CYS A 31 6.35 2.01 2.17
CA CYS A 31 5.61 2.89 3.08
C CYS A 31 4.37 3.50 2.40
N ARG A 32 4.46 3.88 1.10
CA ARG A 32 3.32 4.36 0.31
C ARG A 32 2.22 3.30 0.21
N HIS A 33 2.58 2.04 -0.07
CA HIS A 33 1.61 0.93 -0.10
C HIS A 33 0.89 0.77 1.23
N THR A 34 1.64 0.69 2.33
CA THR A 34 1.08 0.57 3.68
C THR A 34 0.15 1.73 4.02
N PHE A 35 0.55 2.96 3.69
CA PHE A 35 -0.28 4.15 3.91
C PHE A 35 -1.61 4.07 3.17
N ILE A 36 -1.59 3.74 1.86
CA ILE A 36 -2.81 3.62 1.04
C ILE A 36 -3.77 2.59 1.65
N SER A 37 -3.28 1.41 2.00
CA SER A 37 -4.10 0.35 2.60
C SER A 37 -4.71 0.78 3.93
N ILE A 38 -3.95 1.43 4.81
CA ILE A 38 -4.47 1.91 6.10
C ILE A 38 -5.57 2.96 5.89
N CYS A 39 -5.36 3.91 4.98
CA CYS A 39 -6.37 4.95 4.70
C CYS A 39 -7.67 4.34 4.18
N LEU A 40 -7.60 3.41 3.23
CA LEU A 40 -8.79 2.79 2.66
C LEU A 40 -9.51 1.90 3.69
N ASN A 41 -8.76 1.10 4.46
CA ASN A 41 -9.33 0.25 5.50
C ASN A 41 -9.95 1.05 6.65
N SER A 42 -9.52 2.29 6.86
CA SER A 42 -10.13 3.15 7.88
C SER A 42 -11.57 3.58 7.53
N GLY A 43 -11.97 3.47 6.25
CA GLY A 43 -13.27 3.94 5.75
C GLY A 43 -13.48 5.47 5.79
N LYS A 44 -12.50 6.24 6.30
CA LYS A 44 -12.62 7.69 6.50
C LYS A 44 -12.36 8.52 5.25
N LEU A 45 -11.67 7.94 4.26
CA LEU A 45 -11.28 8.61 3.03
C LEU A 45 -11.74 7.78 1.83
N SER A 46 -12.29 8.46 0.84
CA SER A 46 -12.61 7.84 -0.44
C SER A 46 -11.34 7.48 -1.23
N PRO A 47 -11.40 6.50 -2.15
CA PRO A 47 -10.27 6.14 -3.01
C PRO A 47 -9.71 7.31 -3.84
N VAL A 48 -10.58 8.26 -4.21
CA VAL A 48 -10.22 9.45 -4.98
C VAL A 48 -9.41 10.44 -4.12
N GLU A 49 -9.77 10.61 -2.85
CA GLU A 49 -9.03 11.47 -1.92
C GLU A 49 -7.65 10.88 -1.61
N VAL A 50 -7.58 9.57 -1.36
CA VAL A 50 -6.32 8.87 -1.15
C VAL A 50 -5.41 9.00 -2.38
N ALA A 51 -5.96 8.91 -3.59
CA ALA A 51 -5.21 9.10 -4.83
C ALA A 51 -4.55 10.49 -4.93
N LYS A 52 -5.28 11.54 -4.55
CA LYS A 52 -4.75 12.92 -4.51
C LYS A 52 -3.61 13.07 -3.48
N LEU A 53 -3.75 12.48 -2.30
CA LEU A 53 -2.74 12.56 -1.23
C LEU A 53 -1.41 11.88 -1.61
N VAL A 54 -1.48 10.76 -2.32
CA VAL A 54 -0.30 9.94 -2.65
C VAL A 54 0.26 10.19 -4.04
N GLY A 55 -0.31 11.14 -4.79
CA GLY A 55 0.09 11.45 -6.16
C GLY A 55 -0.09 10.26 -7.12
N SER A 56 -1.16 9.48 -6.95
CA SER A 56 -1.49 8.35 -7.83
C SER A 56 -2.82 8.59 -8.55
N SER A 57 -3.10 7.82 -9.60
CA SER A 57 -4.41 7.89 -10.25
C SER A 57 -5.47 7.15 -9.45
N PRO A 58 -6.72 7.63 -9.41
CA PRO A 58 -7.82 6.88 -8.81
C PRO A 58 -7.93 5.47 -9.39
N ALA A 59 -7.81 5.33 -10.73
CA ALA A 59 -7.82 4.03 -11.40
C ALA A 59 -6.78 3.04 -10.85
N MET A 60 -5.59 3.53 -10.45
CA MET A 60 -4.59 2.69 -9.78
C MET A 60 -5.02 2.25 -8.39
N ILE A 61 -5.65 3.14 -7.63
CA ILE A 61 -6.17 2.82 -6.30
C ILE A 61 -7.27 1.76 -6.40
N TYR A 62 -8.25 1.95 -7.29
CA TYR A 62 -9.33 0.99 -7.53
C TYR A 62 -8.80 -0.39 -7.92
N LYS A 63 -7.83 -0.44 -8.85
CA LYS A 63 -7.31 -1.71 -9.38
C LYS A 63 -6.51 -2.52 -8.34
N HIS A 64 -5.74 -1.86 -7.47
CA HIS A 64 -4.75 -2.54 -6.64
C HIS A 64 -5.10 -2.64 -5.16
N TYR A 65 -6.00 -1.81 -4.64
CA TYR A 65 -6.22 -1.73 -3.20
C TYR A 65 -7.67 -1.97 -2.78
N LEU A 66 -8.64 -1.75 -3.67
CA LEU A 66 -10.06 -1.97 -3.33
C LEU A 66 -10.54 -3.41 -3.52
N GLY A 67 -9.81 -4.24 -4.27
CA GLY A 67 -10.14 -5.66 -4.39
C GLY A 67 -9.84 -6.50 -3.15
N THR A 68 -9.28 -5.89 -2.09
CA THR A 68 -8.82 -6.60 -0.88
C THR A 68 -9.64 -6.24 0.37
N SER A 69 -10.41 -5.15 0.35
CA SER A 69 -11.25 -4.69 1.45
C SER A 69 -12.72 -4.64 1.02
N SER A 70 -13.44 -5.75 1.20
CA SER A 70 -14.86 -5.85 0.86
C SER A 70 -15.70 -6.15 2.11
N ASP A 71 -15.74 -5.19 3.03
CA ASP A 71 -16.83 -5.08 4.01
C ASP A 71 -17.91 -4.19 3.37
N ILE A 72 -18.61 -4.73 2.37
CA ILE A 72 -19.75 -4.06 1.77
C ILE A 72 -20.96 -4.43 2.63
N GLU A 73 -21.32 -3.56 3.57
CA GLU A 73 -22.59 -3.65 4.28
C GLU A 73 -23.72 -3.18 3.36
N VAL A 74 -24.51 -4.13 2.86
CA VAL A 74 -25.75 -3.83 2.14
C VAL A 74 -26.86 -3.67 3.17
N PRO A 75 -27.52 -2.50 3.27
CA PRO A 75 -28.63 -2.34 4.19
C PRO A 75 -29.78 -3.26 3.79
N ILE A 76 -30.26 -4.06 4.74
CA ILE A 76 -31.52 -4.81 4.60
C ILE A 76 -32.70 -3.86 4.79
N LEU A 77 -33.65 -3.92 3.86
CA LEU A 77 -34.92 -3.17 3.90
C LEU A 77 -35.88 -3.74 4.95
#